data_AF-A0A525P7N1-F1
#
_entry.id   AF-A0A525P7N1-F1
#
_cell.length_a   1.000
_cell.length_b   1.000
_cell.length_c   1.000
_cell.angle_alpha   90.00
_cell.angle_beta   90.00
_cell.angle_gamma   90.00
#
_symmetry.space_group_name_H-M   'P 1'
#
loop_
_entity.id
_entity.type
_entity.pdbx_description
1 polymer ?
#
loop_
_entity_poly.entity_id
_entity_poly.type
_entity_poly.pdbx_seq_one_letter_code
_entity_poly.pdbx_strand_id
1 'polypeptide(L)'
;MITLWHNPRCSKSRQTLGLIEQAKVDVTIRRYMDDAPTKAELLAASKALGLRPIDMMRTGEAKFKELNLSKTSSDDDLLRAMAEFPVLIERPIAFKGTAAIIGRPPEAIKPLWAGGASR
;
A
#
# COMPACT_ATOMS: atom_id res chain seq x y z
N MET A 1 1.90 13.63 9.41
CA MET A 1 1.63 13.45 7.97
C MET A 1 1.57 11.97 7.62
N ILE A 2 0.53 11.57 6.90
CA ILE A 2 0.31 10.23 6.36
C ILE A 2 0.46 10.29 4.84
N THR A 3 1.17 9.36 4.22
CA THR A 3 1.13 9.20 2.77
C THR A 3 0.16 8.07 2.44
N LEU A 4 -0.80 8.33 1.56
CA LEU A 4 -1.78 7.34 1.13
C LEU A 4 -1.56 7.00 -0.35
N TRP A 5 -1.22 5.73 -0.62
CA TRP A 5 -1.29 5.19 -1.97
C TRP A 5 -2.75 4.93 -2.31
N HIS A 6 -3.30 5.85 -3.08
CA HIS A 6 -4.73 5.99 -3.29
C HIS A 6 -5.13 5.64 -4.72
N ASN A 7 -6.26 4.97 -4.86
CA ASN A 7 -6.94 4.77 -6.14
C ASN A 7 -8.39 5.27 -6.04
N PRO A 8 -8.74 6.39 -6.70
CA PRO A 8 -10.08 6.99 -6.61
C PRO A 8 -11.23 6.07 -7.07
N ARG A 9 -10.93 5.06 -7.90
CA ARG A 9 -11.92 4.08 -8.39
C ARG A 9 -12.22 2.98 -7.38
N CYS A 10 -11.46 2.88 -6.28
CA CYS A 10 -11.65 1.85 -5.27
C CYS A 10 -12.42 2.40 -4.05
N SER A 11 -13.62 1.87 -3.79
CA SER A 11 -14.45 2.30 -2.65
C SER A 11 -13.73 2.20 -1.30
N LYS A 12 -12.94 1.14 -1.07
CA LYS A 12 -12.13 1.00 0.15
C LYS A 12 -11.06 2.09 0.26
N SER A 13 -10.41 2.43 -0.85
CA SER A 13 -9.42 3.52 -0.89
C SER A 13 -10.03 4.90 -0.60
N ARG A 14 -11.25 5.17 -1.09
CA ARG A 14 -11.99 6.39 -0.76
C ARG A 14 -12.43 6.43 0.71
N GLN A 15 -12.91 5.30 1.25
CA GLN A 15 -13.26 5.20 2.67
C GLN A 15 -12.05 5.44 3.56
N THR A 16 -10.89 4.87 3.21
CA THR A 16 -9.62 5.07 3.92
C THR A 16 -9.18 6.53 3.91
N LEU A 17 -9.28 7.23 2.76
CA LEU A 17 -8.99 8.67 2.69
C LEU A 17 -9.92 9.47 3.61
N GLY A 18 -11.23 9.21 3.53
CA GLY A 18 -12.22 9.90 4.37
C GLY A 18 -11.98 9.69 5.87
N LEU A 19 -11.51 8.51 6.30
CA LEU A 19 -11.15 8.27 7.70
C LEU A 19 -9.96 9.12 8.16
N ILE A 20 -8.97 9.35 7.28
CA ILE A 20 -7.81 10.19 7.59
C ILE A 20 -8.23 11.66 7.69
N GLU A 21 -9.05 12.12 6.74
CA GLU A 21 -9.60 13.49 6.72
C GLU A 21 -10.49 13.77 7.94
N GLN A 22 -11.37 12.82 8.31
CA GLN A 22 -12.21 12.91 9.51
C GLN A 22 -11.38 12.97 10.80
N ALA A 23 -10.25 12.28 10.83
CA ALA A 23 -9.31 12.34 11.95
C ALA A 23 -8.49 13.63 12.00
N LYS A 24 -8.66 14.56 11.04
CA LYS A 24 -7.90 15.82 10.90
C LYS A 24 -6.39 15.60 10.87
N VAL A 25 -5.95 14.52 10.24
CA VAL A 25 -4.52 14.21 10.07
C VAL A 25 -4.08 14.62 8.67
N ASP A 26 -2.94 15.29 8.57
CA ASP A 26 -2.39 15.66 7.26
C ASP A 26 -2.15 14.42 6.39
N VAL A 27 -2.67 14.44 5.17
CA VAL A 27 -2.53 13.36 4.20
C VAL A 27 -1.91 13.85 2.90
N THR A 28 -0.88 13.13 2.43
CA THR A 28 -0.34 13.26 1.08
C THR A 28 -0.86 12.11 0.23
N ILE A 29 -1.59 12.43 -0.82
CA ILE A 29 -2.18 11.44 -1.72
C ILE A 29 -1.20 11.16 -2.85
N ARG A 30 -0.75 9.91 -2.98
CA ARG A 30 -0.02 9.44 -4.17
C ARG A 30 -0.94 8.54 -5.00
N ARG A 31 -1.19 8.93 -6.25
CA ARG A 31 -1.92 8.11 -7.22
C ARG A 31 -0.95 7.11 -7.83
N TYR A 32 -0.68 6.03 -7.12
CA TYR A 32 0.34 5.04 -7.47
C TYR A 32 0.13 4.35 -8.84
N MET A 33 -1.09 4.44 -9.40
CA MET A 33 -1.39 3.97 -10.76
C MET A 33 -0.86 4.91 -11.85
N ASP A 34 -0.77 6.20 -11.56
CA ASP A 34 -0.29 7.24 -12.48
C ASP A 34 1.21 7.52 -12.23
N ASP A 35 1.62 7.52 -10.97
CA ASP A 35 3.00 7.68 -10.50
C ASP A 35 3.44 6.40 -9.77
N ALA A 36 3.93 5.44 -10.56
CA ALA A 36 4.36 4.13 -10.09
C ALA A 36 5.50 4.25 -9.06
N PRO A 37 5.41 3.58 -7.90
CA PRO A 37 6.53 3.54 -6.96
C PRO A 37 7.69 2.72 -7.55
N THR A 38 8.90 3.20 -7.30
CA THR A 38 10.11 2.50 -7.70
C THR A 38 10.32 1.22 -6.90
N LYS A 39 11.19 0.32 -7.38
CA LYS A 39 11.58 -0.90 -6.65
C LYS A 39 12.07 -0.60 -5.23
N ALA A 40 12.83 0.48 -5.05
CA ALA A 40 13.36 0.89 -3.74
C ALA A 40 12.25 1.35 -2.79
N GLU A 41 11.26 2.09 -3.30
CA GLU A 41 10.10 2.52 -2.51
C GLU A 41 9.20 1.34 -2.14
N LEU A 42 9.01 0.38 -3.04
CA LEU A 42 8.27 -0.86 -2.77
C LEU A 42 8.97 -1.72 -1.71
N LEU A 43 10.29 -1.81 -1.76
CA LEU A 43 11.06 -2.50 -0.72
C LEU A 43 10.91 -1.80 0.63
N ALA A 44 10.98 -0.47 0.65
CA ALA A 44 10.73 0.31 1.86
C ALA A 44 9.30 0.10 2.37
N ALA A 45 8.32 0.01 1.47
CA ALA A 45 6.93 -0.26 1.83
C ALA A 45 6.74 -1.65 2.44
N SER A 46 7.32 -2.69 1.84
CA SER A 46 7.35 -4.05 2.39
C SER A 46 7.95 -4.08 3.80
N LYS A 47 9.07 -3.38 4.02
CA LYS A 47 9.69 -3.24 5.35
C LYS A 47 8.79 -2.50 6.35
N ALA A 48 8.16 -1.40 5.92
CA ALA A 48 7.27 -0.61 6.78
C ALA A 48 5.97 -1.36 7.15
N LEU A 49 5.52 -2.26 6.27
CA LEU A 49 4.41 -3.17 6.52
C LEU A 49 4.80 -4.36 7.42
N GLY A 50 6.09 -4.68 7.50
CA GLY A 50 6.57 -5.92 8.13
C GLY A 50 6.13 -7.18 7.36
N LEU A 51 5.90 -7.05 6.06
CA LEU A 51 5.35 -8.10 5.19
C LEU A 51 6.31 -8.41 4.04
N ARG A 52 6.25 -9.63 3.51
CA ARG A 52 6.98 -9.95 2.28
C ARG A 52 6.31 -9.25 1.09
N PRO A 53 7.04 -8.97 -0.01
CA PRO A 53 6.47 -8.34 -1.21
C PRO A 53 5.22 -9.06 -1.75
N ILE A 54 5.17 -10.38 -1.68
CA ILE A 54 4.00 -11.16 -2.10
C ILE A 54 2.72 -10.83 -1.31
N ASP A 55 2.84 -10.49 -0.03
CA ASP A 55 1.69 -10.23 0.85
C ASP A 55 1.12 -8.82 0.64
N MET A 56 1.89 -7.92 0.00
CA MET A 56 1.41 -6.62 -0.47
C MET A 56 1.02 -6.63 -1.95
N MET A 57 0.90 -7.81 -2.57
CA MET A 57 0.51 -7.96 -3.97
C MET A 57 -0.92 -8.50 -4.16
N ARG A 58 -1.56 -8.01 -5.20
CA ARG A 58 -2.86 -8.46 -5.71
C ARG A 58 -2.69 -9.69 -6.59
N THR A 59 -2.48 -10.83 -5.95
CA THR A 59 -2.29 -12.13 -6.64
C THR A 59 -3.49 -12.58 -7.51
N GLY A 60 -4.66 -11.97 -7.31
CA GLY A 60 -5.87 -12.23 -8.12
C GLY A 60 -5.94 -11.46 -9.45
N GLU A 61 -5.04 -10.52 -9.71
CA GLU A 61 -5.02 -9.76 -10.97
C GLU A 61 -4.54 -10.64 -12.14
N ALA A 62 -5.13 -10.45 -13.33
CA ALA A 62 -4.74 -11.20 -14.52
C ALA A 62 -3.24 -11.07 -14.82
N LYS A 63 -2.70 -9.86 -14.64
CA LYS A 63 -1.28 -9.56 -14.82
C LYS A 63 -0.35 -10.42 -13.95
N PHE A 64 -0.79 -10.81 -12.76
CA PHE A 64 0.02 -11.69 -11.88
C PHE A 64 0.24 -13.06 -12.54
N LYS A 65 -0.81 -13.61 -13.17
CA LYS A 65 -0.77 -14.88 -13.90
C LYS A 65 -0.04 -14.75 -15.24
N GLU A 66 -0.27 -13.66 -15.98
CA GLU A 66 0.40 -13.40 -17.26
C GLU A 66 1.93 -13.36 -17.13
N LEU A 67 2.43 -12.83 -16.01
CA LEU A 67 3.85 -12.77 -15.69
C LEU A 67 4.40 -14.06 -15.09
N ASN A 68 3.59 -15.12 -14.99
CA ASN A 68 3.93 -16.40 -14.34
C ASN A 68 4.48 -16.22 -12.91
N LEU A 69 3.98 -15.22 -12.19
CA LEU A 69 4.38 -14.98 -10.80
C LEU A 69 3.67 -15.96 -9.87
N SER A 70 4.34 -16.29 -8.77
CA SER A 70 3.81 -17.18 -7.75
C SER A 70 4.24 -16.72 -6.35
N LYS A 71 3.69 -17.37 -5.32
CA LYS A 71 4.10 -17.10 -3.93
C LYS A 71 5.54 -17.52 -3.63
N THR A 72 6.14 -18.34 -4.50
CA THR A 72 7.53 -18.80 -4.39
C THR A 72 8.50 -17.99 -5.24
N SER A 73 8.01 -17.02 -6.03
CA SER A 73 8.86 -16.09 -6.76
C SER A 73 9.76 -15.30 -5.80
N SER A 74 10.91 -14.86 -6.31
CA SER A 74 11.85 -14.08 -5.51
C SER A 74 11.27 -12.71 -5.16
N ASP A 75 11.65 -12.18 -4.00
CA ASP A 75 11.22 -10.85 -3.56
C ASP A 75 11.65 -9.77 -4.58
N ASP A 76 12.81 -9.93 -5.23
CA ASP A 76 13.28 -8.99 -6.27
C ASP A 76 12.39 -9.01 -7.52
N ASP A 77 12.00 -10.18 -8.01
CA ASP A 77 11.10 -10.33 -9.16
C ASP A 77 9.72 -9.74 -8.87
N LEU A 78 9.20 -9.98 -7.66
CA LEU A 78 7.92 -9.45 -7.22
C LEU A 78 7.94 -7.92 -7.13
N LEU A 79 9.00 -7.34 -6.56
CA LEU A 79 9.18 -5.88 -6.48
C LEU A 79 9.35 -5.25 -7.86
N ARG A 80 10.10 -5.89 -8.77
CA ARG A 80 10.23 -5.44 -10.15
C ARG A 80 8.90 -5.47 -10.88
N ALA A 81 8.14 -6.56 -10.75
CA ALA A 81 6.83 -6.68 -11.36
C ALA A 81 5.85 -5.61 -10.84
N MET A 82 5.87 -5.30 -9.54
CA MET A 82 5.05 -4.21 -8.97
C MET A 82 5.43 -2.83 -9.51
N ALA A 83 6.73 -2.56 -9.68
CA ALA A 83 7.22 -1.29 -10.22
C ALA A 83 6.82 -1.11 -11.69
N GLU A 84 6.88 -2.19 -12.48
CA GLU A 84 6.50 -2.19 -13.90
C GLU A 84 4.97 -2.21 -14.09
N PHE A 85 4.25 -2.90 -13.20
CA PHE A 85 2.80 -3.05 -13.23
C PHE A 85 2.17 -2.69 -11.88
N PRO A 86 1.93 -1.39 -11.62
CA PRO A 86 1.38 -0.92 -10.34
C PRO A 86 0.03 -1.55 -9.97
N VAL A 87 -0.73 -2.05 -10.97
CA VAL A 87 -1.98 -2.80 -10.73
C VAL A 87 -1.79 -3.99 -9.79
N LEU A 88 -0.59 -4.54 -9.71
CA LEU A 88 -0.24 -5.64 -8.82
C LEU A 88 -0.10 -5.21 -7.36
N ILE A 89 -0.01 -3.93 -7.04
CA ILE A 89 0.15 -3.44 -5.67
C ILE A 89 -1.20 -3.45 -4.94
N GLU A 90 -1.23 -4.00 -3.73
CA GLU A 90 -2.43 -4.00 -2.89
C GLU A 90 -2.84 -2.58 -2.49
N ARG A 91 -4.15 -2.36 -2.32
CA ARG A 91 -4.70 -1.01 -2.12
C ARG A 91 -5.82 -0.97 -1.08
N PRO A 92 -5.98 0.10 -0.31
CA PRO A 92 -5.03 1.20 -0.14
C PRO A 92 -3.89 0.82 0.81
N ILE A 93 -2.74 1.50 0.69
CA ILE A 93 -1.64 1.41 1.66
C ILE A 93 -1.40 2.80 2.22
N ALA A 94 -1.46 2.92 3.55
CA ALA A 94 -1.19 4.16 4.27
C ALA A 94 0.16 4.05 4.99
N PHE A 95 0.95 5.11 4.93
CA PHE A 95 2.31 5.19 5.48
C PHE A 95 2.39 6.34 6.49
N LYS A 96 3.10 6.14 7.59
CA LYS A 96 3.50 7.20 8.54
C LYS A 96 4.90 6.92 9.06
N GLY A 97 5.88 7.71 8.60
CA GLY A 97 7.28 7.49 8.94
C GLY A 97 7.72 6.10 8.47
N THR A 98 8.18 5.27 9.40
CA THR A 98 8.64 3.89 9.14
C THR A 98 7.53 2.84 9.26
N ALA A 99 6.29 3.23 9.58
CA ALA A 99 5.17 2.31 9.71
C ALA A 99 4.22 2.41 8.50
N ALA A 100 3.66 1.28 8.08
CA ALA A 100 2.64 1.22 7.04
C ALA A 100 1.54 0.22 7.39
N ILE A 101 0.32 0.45 6.88
CA ILE A 101 -0.82 -0.45 7.06
C ILE A 101 -1.64 -0.52 5.76
N ILE A 102 -2.07 -1.73 5.40
CA ILE A 102 -3.05 -1.96 4.32
C ILE A 102 -4.45 -1.66 4.87
N GLY A 103 -5.17 -0.72 4.24
CA GLY A 103 -6.53 -0.33 4.62
C GLY A 103 -7.60 -1.30 4.16
N ARG A 104 -7.42 -2.59 4.48
CA ARG A 104 -8.39 -3.67 4.24
C ARG A 104 -8.60 -4.48 5.52
N PRO A 105 -9.58 -4.10 6.36
CA PRO A 105 -10.61 -3.08 6.11
C PRO A 105 -10.10 -1.63 6.30
N PRO A 106 -10.81 -0.59 5.81
CA PRO A 106 -10.33 0.80 5.83
C PRO A 106 -9.93 1.33 7.20
N GLU A 107 -10.59 0.89 8.26
CA GLU A 107 -10.33 1.25 9.64
C GLU A 107 -9.02 0.67 10.20
N ALA A 108 -8.42 -0.31 9.51
CA ALA A 108 -7.15 -0.92 9.93
C ALA A 108 -6.02 0.11 10.07
N ILE A 109 -6.09 1.22 9.33
CA ILE A 109 -5.04 2.27 9.34
C ILE A 109 -5.12 3.21 10.55
N LYS A 110 -6.20 3.18 11.36
CA LYS A 110 -6.37 4.04 12.54
C LYS A 110 -5.18 4.06 13.52
N PRO A 111 -4.48 2.94 13.80
CA PRO A 111 -3.30 2.93 14.67
C PRO A 111 -2.19 3.88 14.20
N LEU A 112 -2.13 4.22 12.91
CA LEU A 112 -1.14 5.18 12.40
C LEU A 112 -1.26 6.55 13.07
N TRP A 113 -2.45 7.00 13.49
CA TRP A 113 -2.62 8.30 14.16
C TRP A 113 -3.26 8.24 15.54
N ALA A 114 -3.72 7.06 15.97
CA ALA A 114 -4.20 6.86 17.33
C ALA A 114 -3.07 6.87 18.39
N GLY A 115 -1.79 6.85 17.99
CA GLY A 115 -0.61 6.93 18.87
C GLY A 115 -0.34 8.30 19.52
N GLY A 116 -1.39 8.99 19.98
CA GLY A 116 -1.32 10.13 20.91
C GLY A 116 -1.51 9.74 22.39
N ALA A 117 -1.64 8.45 22.67
CA ALA A 117 -1.50 7.82 23.99
C ALA A 117 -0.84 6.46 23.69
N SER A 118 0.40 6.17 24.07
CA SER A 118 0.89 6.17 25.44
C SER A 118 2.40 6.40 25.46
N ARG A 119 2.84 7.07 26.53
CA ARG A 119 4.21 6.99 27.06
C ARG A 119 4.55 5.57 27.49
#